data_AF-A0A3D0XMN7-F1
#
_entry.id   AF-A0A3D0XMN7-F1
#
_cell.length_a   1.000
_cell.length_b   1.000
_cell.length_c   1.000
_cell.angle_alpha   90.00
_cell.angle_beta   90.00
_cell.angle_gamma   90.00
#
_symmetry.space_group_name_H-M   'P 1'
#
loop_
_entity.id
_entity.type
_entity.pdbx_description
1 polymer ?
#
loop_
_entity_poly.entity_id
_entity_poly.type
_entity_poly.pdbx_seq_one_letter_code
_entity_poly.pdbx_strand_id
1 'polypeptide(L)'
;MKKKNHFLFQKIAVIAIALILVVVAAVLPFNQSRAVWNSARYQGISDNAKRIAFLSQFGWKLETTPVEVVEVTIPQKFNDVYLRYNEIQRAQGLDLTPYKGQRLKRYTYRVTNYPDFPGEVLADLLIQNEDTVVAGDVRTIAVAGFIHGFAFPDKNEKELTPSSANIAEDALEID
;
A
#
# COMPACT_ATOMS: atom_id res chain seq x y z
N MET A 1 41.09 -2.24 -40.21
CA MET A 1 40.60 -2.84 -38.94
C MET A 1 40.47 -1.76 -37.87
N LYS A 2 39.29 -1.12 -37.69
CA LYS A 2 39.10 -0.03 -36.70
C LYS A 2 37.76 -0.09 -35.91
N LYS A 3 36.96 -1.16 -36.07
CA LYS A 3 35.62 -1.28 -35.44
C LYS A 3 35.65 -1.89 -34.02
N LYS A 4 36.69 -2.63 -33.64
CA LYS A 4 36.72 -3.37 -32.35
C LYS A 4 36.77 -2.47 -31.12
N ASN A 5 37.42 -1.30 -31.23
CA ASN A 5 37.63 -0.39 -30.10
C ASN A 5 36.37 0.45 -29.79
N HIS A 6 35.53 0.75 -30.78
CA HIS A 6 34.28 1.49 -30.57
C HIS A 6 33.24 0.67 -29.78
N PHE A 7 33.08 -0.62 -30.11
CA PHE A 7 32.20 -1.53 -29.39
C PHE A 7 32.66 -1.83 -27.96
N LEU A 8 33.98 -1.84 -27.72
CA LEU A 8 34.52 -2.03 -26.37
C LEU A 8 34.26 -0.79 -25.49
N PHE A 9 34.46 0.42 -26.04
CA PHE A 9 34.17 1.68 -25.36
C PHE A 9 32.67 1.86 -25.05
N GLN A 10 31.78 1.48 -25.97
CA GLN A 10 30.33 1.52 -25.72
C GLN A 10 29.89 0.57 -24.59
N LYS A 11 30.43 -0.65 -24.52
CA LYS A 11 30.12 -1.60 -23.45
C LYS A 11 30.64 -1.14 -22.08
N ILE A 12 31.84 -0.57 -22.03
CA ILE A 12 32.40 -0.01 -20.79
C ILE A 12 31.58 1.19 -20.31
N ALA A 13 31.13 2.06 -21.22
CA ALA A 13 30.27 3.19 -20.87
C ALA A 13 28.90 2.74 -20.32
N VAL A 14 28.28 1.71 -20.91
CA VAL A 14 26.99 1.18 -20.42
C VAL A 14 27.14 0.52 -19.04
N ILE A 15 28.23 -0.23 -18.80
CA ILE A 15 28.50 -0.85 -17.50
C ILE A 15 28.77 0.21 -16.43
N ALA A 16 29.51 1.28 -16.77
CA ALA A 16 29.74 2.40 -15.85
C ALA A 16 28.45 3.15 -15.51
N ILE A 17 27.56 3.40 -16.49
CA ILE A 17 26.26 4.03 -16.25
C ILE A 17 25.36 3.13 -15.40
N ALA A 18 25.33 1.82 -15.64
CA ALA A 18 24.57 0.87 -14.83
C ALA A 18 25.07 0.81 -13.38
N LEU A 19 26.39 0.84 -13.16
CA LEU A 19 26.98 0.91 -11.83
C LEU A 19 26.65 2.23 -11.12
N ILE A 20 26.68 3.36 -11.83
CA ILE A 20 26.27 4.66 -11.27
C ILE A 20 24.79 4.64 -10.89
N LEU A 21 23.90 4.05 -11.71
CA LEU A 21 22.48 3.93 -11.39
C LEU A 21 22.23 3.06 -10.14
N VAL A 22 22.98 1.97 -9.99
CA VAL A 22 22.90 1.09 -8.79
C VAL A 22 23.41 1.82 -7.55
N VAL A 23 24.50 2.60 -7.66
CA VAL A 23 25.04 3.39 -6.54
C VAL A 23 24.09 4.55 -6.18
N VAL A 24 23.49 5.23 -7.16
CA VAL A 24 22.48 6.27 -6.89
C VAL A 24 21.26 5.68 -6.18
N ALA A 25 20.78 4.49 -6.57
CA ALA A 25 19.69 3.81 -5.87
C ALA A 25 20.05 3.38 -4.44
N ALA A 26 21.32 3.10 -4.15
CA ALA A 26 21.79 2.71 -2.83
C ALA A 26 22.13 3.89 -1.90
N VAL A 27 22.45 5.07 -2.46
CA VAL A 27 22.90 6.26 -1.71
C VAL A 27 21.78 7.27 -1.47
N LEU A 28 20.60 7.12 -2.10
CA LEU A 28 19.45 7.93 -1.71
C LEU A 28 19.03 7.56 -0.28
N PRO A 29 19.18 8.46 0.71
CA PRO A 29 18.69 8.18 2.04
C PRO A 29 17.18 8.04 1.94
N PHE A 30 16.68 6.87 2.34
CA PHE A 30 15.26 6.59 2.58
C PHE A 30 14.79 7.34 3.84
N ASN A 31 15.12 8.64 3.93
CA ASN A 31 14.60 9.59 4.90
C ASN A 31 13.48 10.37 4.21
N GLN A 32 12.42 9.66 3.82
CA GLN A 32 11.16 10.34 3.54
C GLN A 32 10.56 10.77 4.88
N SER A 33 11.09 11.88 5.36
CA SER A 33 10.56 12.67 6.44
C SER A 33 9.11 12.99 6.11
N ARG A 34 8.19 12.48 6.95
CA ARG A 34 6.75 12.73 7.22
C ARG A 34 6.01 13.96 6.62
N ALA A 35 6.38 14.48 5.46
CA ALA A 35 5.77 15.66 4.81
C ALA A 35 5.13 15.35 3.44
N VAL A 36 5.12 14.09 2.98
CA VAL A 36 4.63 13.73 1.64
C VAL A 36 3.11 13.45 1.62
N TRP A 37 2.50 13.22 2.77
CA TRP A 37 1.13 12.72 2.92
C TRP A 37 0.06 13.62 2.29
N ASN A 38 0.23 14.94 2.34
CA ASN A 38 -0.73 15.91 1.78
C ASN A 38 -0.58 16.13 0.26
N SER A 39 0.33 15.44 -0.42
CA SER A 39 0.63 15.64 -1.85
C SER A 39 0.39 14.42 -2.74
N ALA A 40 0.00 13.29 -2.15
CA ALA A 40 -0.27 12.07 -2.91
C ALA A 40 -1.42 12.33 -3.91
N ARG A 41 -1.14 12.13 -5.20
CA ARG A 41 -2.14 12.28 -6.26
C ARG A 41 -2.85 10.94 -6.45
N TYR A 42 -4.14 10.90 -6.09
CA TYR A 42 -4.98 9.69 -6.18
C TYR A 42 -5.61 9.48 -7.57
N GLN A 43 -5.22 10.24 -8.59
CA GLN A 43 -5.74 10.17 -9.97
C GLN A 43 -4.63 9.87 -10.98
N GLY A 44 -4.98 9.19 -12.07
CA GLY A 44 -4.05 8.84 -13.14
C GLY A 44 -3.32 7.51 -12.94
N ILE A 45 -3.71 6.70 -11.95
CA ILE A 45 -3.15 5.38 -11.63
C ILE A 45 -3.79 4.29 -12.52
N SER A 46 -3.63 4.43 -13.83
CA SER A 46 -4.32 3.63 -14.85
C SER A 46 -3.76 2.23 -15.08
N ASP A 47 -2.49 1.98 -14.72
CA ASP A 47 -1.78 0.75 -15.05
C ASP A 47 -1.00 0.19 -13.85
N ASN A 48 -0.44 -1.01 -14.04
CA ASN A 48 0.24 -1.74 -12.97
C ASN A 48 1.48 -1.01 -12.45
N ALA A 49 2.28 -0.42 -13.34
CA ALA A 49 3.49 0.29 -12.94
C ALA A 49 3.14 1.52 -12.11
N LYS A 50 2.08 2.24 -12.48
CA LYS A 50 1.57 3.37 -11.69
C LYS A 50 0.99 2.96 -10.36
N ARG A 51 0.29 1.82 -10.26
CA ARG A 51 -0.21 1.29 -8.98
C ARG A 51 0.93 0.98 -8.02
N ILE A 52 1.98 0.33 -8.51
CA ILE A 52 3.19 0.06 -7.73
C ILE A 52 3.87 1.37 -7.30
N ALA A 53 4.02 2.32 -8.22
CA ALA A 53 4.61 3.63 -7.91
C ALA A 53 3.79 4.40 -6.87
N PHE A 54 2.46 4.35 -6.97
CA PHE A 54 1.53 4.96 -6.02
C PHE A 54 1.65 4.38 -4.61
N LEU A 55 1.88 3.08 -4.46
CA LEU A 55 2.14 2.48 -3.14
C LEU A 55 3.58 2.74 -2.67
N SER A 56 4.54 2.78 -3.60
CA SER A 56 5.96 3.01 -3.30
C SER A 56 6.26 4.41 -2.76
N GLN A 57 5.48 5.43 -3.11
CA GLN A 57 5.60 6.77 -2.50
C GLN A 57 5.31 6.75 -0.99
N PHE A 58 4.57 5.76 -0.49
CA PHE A 58 4.36 5.56 0.95
C PHE A 58 5.43 4.64 1.56
N GLY A 59 6.49 4.29 0.84
CA GLY A 59 7.59 3.45 1.34
C GLY A 59 7.37 1.94 1.20
N TRP A 60 6.27 1.50 0.58
CA TRP A 60 6.02 0.07 0.37
C TRP A 60 6.84 -0.53 -0.75
N LYS A 61 7.32 -1.76 -0.52
CA LYS A 61 7.88 -2.64 -1.55
C LYS A 61 6.89 -3.76 -1.80
N LEU A 62 6.64 -4.04 -3.08
CA LEU A 62 5.59 -4.95 -3.53
C LEU A 62 6.14 -5.99 -4.49
N GLU A 63 5.49 -7.14 -4.55
CA GLU A 63 5.58 -7.99 -5.73
C GLU A 63 4.99 -7.27 -6.96
N THR A 64 5.58 -7.50 -8.13
CA THR A 64 5.23 -6.75 -9.35
C THR A 64 3.88 -7.12 -9.93
N THR A 65 3.32 -8.26 -9.55
CA THR A 65 2.04 -8.77 -10.07
C THR A 65 1.02 -8.74 -8.94
N PRO A 66 -0.20 -8.21 -9.17
CA PRO A 66 -1.25 -8.29 -8.16
C PRO A 66 -1.61 -9.77 -7.93
N VAL A 67 -1.76 -10.15 -6.67
CA VAL A 67 -2.18 -11.50 -6.27
C VAL A 67 -3.67 -11.71 -6.48
N GLU A 68 -4.46 -10.63 -6.51
CA GLU A 68 -5.88 -10.66 -6.78
C GLU A 68 -6.34 -9.39 -7.51
N VAL A 69 -7.25 -9.55 -8.46
CA VAL A 69 -7.98 -8.44 -9.12
C VAL A 69 -9.45 -8.79 -9.15
N VAL A 70 -10.27 -8.07 -8.41
CA VAL A 70 -11.72 -8.35 -8.27
C VAL A 70 -12.54 -7.09 -8.42
N GLU A 71 -13.78 -7.25 -8.87
CA GLU A 71 -14.74 -6.16 -8.90
C GLU A 71 -15.59 -6.20 -7.62
N VAL A 72 -15.61 -5.08 -6.88
CA VAL A 72 -16.30 -4.95 -5.60
C VAL A 72 -17.40 -3.89 -5.72
N THR A 73 -18.52 -4.10 -5.04
CA THR A 73 -19.60 -3.10 -4.99
C THR A 73 -19.60 -2.46 -3.60
N ILE A 74 -19.48 -1.13 -3.54
CA ILE A 74 -19.61 -0.42 -2.27
C ILE A 74 -21.07 -0.49 -1.82
N PRO A 75 -21.37 -0.88 -0.57
CA PRO A 75 -22.74 -0.99 -0.09
C PRO A 75 -23.49 0.34 -0.17
N GLN A 76 -24.79 0.25 -0.46
CA GLN A 76 -25.69 1.42 -0.43
C GLN A 76 -25.83 2.02 0.97
N LYS A 77 -25.70 1.20 2.02
CA LYS A 77 -25.74 1.60 3.43
C LYS A 77 -24.50 1.07 4.14
N PHE A 78 -23.84 1.92 4.90
CA PHE A 78 -22.70 1.50 5.71
C PHE A 78 -23.21 0.98 7.04
N ASN A 79 -22.85 -0.26 7.36
CA ASN A 79 -22.90 -0.80 8.71
C ASN A 79 -21.63 -0.38 9.47
N ASP A 80 -21.53 -0.77 10.73
CA ASP A 80 -20.38 -0.41 11.59
C ASP A 80 -19.03 -0.82 11.00
N VAL A 81 -18.99 -1.95 10.28
CA VAL A 81 -17.77 -2.41 9.59
C VAL A 81 -17.36 -1.45 8.49
N TYR A 82 -18.28 -1.04 7.62
CA TYR A 82 -17.99 -0.07 6.57
C TYR A 82 -17.77 1.35 7.09
N LEU A 83 -18.41 1.73 8.21
CA LEU A 83 -18.14 3.01 8.87
C LEU A 83 -16.69 3.07 9.36
N ARG A 84 -16.23 2.05 10.09
CA ARG A 84 -14.82 1.93 10.54
C ARG A 84 -13.85 1.85 9.37
N TYR A 85 -14.18 1.08 8.34
CA TYR A 85 -13.34 1.04 7.14
C TYR A 85 -13.25 2.42 6.48
N ASN A 86 -14.36 3.15 6.35
CA ASN A 86 -14.35 4.49 5.81
C ASN A 86 -13.61 5.51 6.70
N GLU A 87 -13.57 5.32 8.01
CA GLU A 87 -12.74 6.14 8.91
C GLU A 87 -11.25 6.03 8.57
N ILE A 88 -10.76 4.81 8.30
CA ILE A 88 -9.38 4.59 7.82
C ILE A 88 -9.17 5.34 6.50
N GLN A 89 -10.13 5.27 5.57
CA GLN A 89 -10.03 5.97 4.29
C GLN A 89 -10.01 7.50 4.46
N ARG A 90 -10.83 8.02 5.36
CA ARG A 90 -10.89 9.47 5.68
C ARG A 90 -9.62 9.98 6.34
N ALA A 91 -8.98 9.17 7.18
CA ALA A 91 -7.69 9.52 7.79
C ALA A 91 -6.57 9.73 6.74
N GLN A 92 -6.68 9.07 5.58
CA GLN A 92 -5.76 9.26 4.44
C GLN A 92 -6.31 10.16 3.33
N GLY A 93 -7.32 10.99 3.63
CA GLY A 93 -7.85 11.99 2.69
C GLY A 93 -8.80 11.45 1.61
N LEU A 94 -9.29 10.22 1.76
CA LEU A 94 -10.28 9.60 0.88
C LEU A 94 -11.68 9.58 1.54
N ASP A 95 -12.71 9.21 0.81
CA ASP A 95 -14.06 8.99 1.38
C ASP A 95 -14.86 8.07 0.45
N LEU A 96 -15.37 6.96 0.99
CA LEU A 96 -16.20 6.00 0.27
C LEU A 96 -17.67 6.42 0.19
N THR A 97 -18.11 7.43 0.95
CA THR A 97 -19.51 7.88 0.98
C THR A 97 -20.08 8.25 -0.40
N PRO A 98 -19.36 8.97 -1.28
CA PRO A 98 -19.84 9.28 -2.63
C PRO A 98 -19.94 8.06 -3.54
N TYR A 99 -19.28 6.96 -3.19
CA TYR A 99 -19.15 5.75 -4.00
C TYR A 99 -20.14 4.65 -3.63
N LYS A 100 -21.08 4.92 -2.71
CA LYS A 100 -22.14 3.98 -2.33
C LYS A 100 -22.92 3.48 -3.54
N GLY A 101 -23.09 2.16 -3.64
CA GLY A 101 -23.74 1.49 -4.75
C GLY A 101 -22.89 1.33 -6.01
N GLN A 102 -21.69 1.92 -6.06
CA GLN A 102 -20.85 1.88 -7.23
C GLN A 102 -19.96 0.64 -7.24
N ARG A 103 -19.61 0.19 -8.45
CA ARG A 103 -18.67 -0.91 -8.67
C ARG A 103 -17.27 -0.33 -8.87
N LEU A 104 -16.31 -0.88 -8.14
CA LEU A 104 -14.90 -0.50 -8.16
C LEU A 104 -14.06 -1.73 -8.48
N LYS A 105 -12.83 -1.53 -8.97
CA LYS A 105 -11.87 -2.61 -9.14
C LYS A 105 -10.87 -2.59 -8.00
N ARG A 106 -10.78 -3.68 -7.24
CA ARG A 106 -9.75 -3.89 -6.22
C ARG A 106 -8.56 -4.61 -6.82
N TYR A 107 -7.38 -4.05 -6.61
CA TYR A 107 -6.09 -4.69 -6.89
C TYR A 107 -5.39 -4.97 -5.58
N THR A 108 -4.97 -6.21 -5.37
CA THR A 108 -4.30 -6.67 -4.15
C THR A 108 -2.86 -7.03 -4.48
N TYR A 109 -1.90 -6.49 -3.75
CA TYR A 109 -0.47 -6.74 -3.93
C TYR A 109 0.14 -7.33 -2.66
N ARG A 110 1.12 -8.24 -2.81
CA ARG A 110 1.91 -8.71 -1.67
C ARG A 110 2.95 -7.66 -1.28
N VAL A 111 2.97 -7.27 -0.02
CA VAL A 111 3.98 -6.38 0.59
C VAL A 111 5.16 -7.21 1.08
N THR A 112 6.38 -6.75 0.81
CA THR A 112 7.62 -7.50 1.12
C THR A 112 8.51 -6.83 2.16
N ASN A 113 8.14 -5.65 2.65
CA ASN A 113 8.94 -4.87 3.61
C ASN A 113 8.15 -4.38 4.84
N TYR A 114 7.05 -5.05 5.20
CA TYR A 114 6.35 -4.71 6.43
C TYR A 114 7.26 -4.99 7.65
N PRO A 115 7.45 -4.03 8.57
CA PRO A 115 8.40 -4.19 9.67
C PRO A 115 7.89 -5.19 10.72
N ASP A 116 8.83 -5.98 11.26
CA ASP A 116 8.65 -6.80 12.48
C ASP A 116 7.40 -7.73 12.48
N PHE A 117 6.90 -8.09 11.29
CA PHE A 117 5.77 -8.99 11.11
C PHE A 117 6.17 -10.18 10.22
N PRO A 118 6.12 -11.43 10.73
CA PRO A 118 6.55 -12.62 9.99
C PRO A 118 5.50 -13.16 9.01
N GLY A 119 4.26 -12.66 9.07
CA GLY A 119 3.15 -13.14 8.26
C GLY A 119 3.00 -12.44 6.92
N GLU A 120 2.04 -12.91 6.12
CA GLU A 120 1.69 -12.28 4.85
C GLU A 120 0.94 -10.96 5.06
N VAL A 121 1.45 -9.92 4.41
CA VAL A 121 0.86 -8.58 4.36
C VAL A 121 0.51 -8.24 2.92
N LEU A 122 -0.69 -7.67 2.75
CA LEU A 122 -1.26 -7.29 1.47
C LEU A 122 -1.57 -5.80 1.47
N ALA A 123 -1.45 -5.18 0.29
CA ALA A 123 -1.90 -3.81 0.03
C ALA A 123 -3.00 -3.82 -1.02
N ASP A 124 -4.15 -3.24 -0.66
CA ASP A 124 -5.34 -3.14 -1.51
C ASP A 124 -5.46 -1.73 -2.09
N LEU A 125 -5.80 -1.63 -3.38
CA LEU A 125 -6.20 -0.38 -4.05
C LEU A 125 -7.58 -0.56 -4.69
N LEU A 126 -8.55 0.26 -4.29
CA LEU A 126 -9.87 0.32 -4.90
C LEU A 126 -9.90 1.48 -5.89
N ILE A 127 -10.04 1.15 -7.17
CA ILE A 127 -9.96 2.09 -8.28
C ILE A 127 -11.32 2.25 -8.94
N GLN A 128 -11.76 3.50 -9.07
CA GLN A 128 -12.91 3.93 -9.85
C GLN A 128 -12.44 4.43 -11.22
N ASN A 129 -13.27 4.24 -12.25
CA ASN A 129 -13.06 4.80 -13.59
C ASN A 129 -11.64 4.55 -14.15
N GLU A 130 -11.10 3.36 -13.86
CA GLU A 130 -9.82 2.86 -14.35
C GLU A 130 -8.55 3.49 -13.76
N ASP A 131 -8.58 4.70 -13.22
CA ASP A 131 -7.36 5.41 -12.82
C ASP A 131 -7.40 6.16 -11.47
N THR A 132 -8.56 6.22 -10.82
CA THR A 132 -8.74 7.01 -9.61
C THR A 132 -8.84 6.11 -8.38
N VAL A 133 -7.86 6.19 -7.50
CA VAL A 133 -7.85 5.51 -6.20
C VAL A 133 -8.84 6.20 -5.28
N VAL A 134 -9.87 5.48 -4.84
CA VAL A 134 -10.93 6.01 -3.96
C VAL A 134 -10.93 5.38 -2.57
N ALA A 135 -10.21 4.26 -2.41
CA ALA A 135 -9.89 3.65 -1.14
C ALA A 135 -8.69 2.70 -1.28
N GLY A 136 -8.14 2.29 -0.16
CA GLY A 136 -7.18 1.21 -0.04
C GLY A 136 -6.59 1.12 1.35
N ASP A 137 -5.87 0.03 1.60
CA ASP A 137 -5.39 -0.33 2.91
C ASP A 137 -4.20 -1.28 2.83
N VAL A 138 -3.49 -1.42 3.93
CA VAL A 138 -2.48 -2.45 4.17
C VAL A 138 -2.98 -3.32 5.30
N ARG A 139 -3.04 -4.63 5.04
CA ARG A 139 -3.68 -5.60 5.95
C ARG A 139 -2.97 -6.94 5.97
N THR A 140 -3.20 -7.69 7.04
CA THR A 140 -2.82 -9.10 7.09
C THR A 140 -3.99 -9.99 6.67
N ILE A 141 -3.71 -11.27 6.43
CA ILE A 141 -4.74 -12.31 6.25
C ILE A 141 -5.06 -13.08 7.55
N ALA A 142 -4.40 -12.75 8.66
CA ALA A 142 -4.56 -13.45 9.94
C ALA A 142 -5.84 -13.05 10.67
N VAL A 143 -6.42 -13.97 11.45
CA VAL A 143 -7.64 -13.72 12.26
C VAL A 143 -7.41 -12.64 13.31
N ALA A 144 -6.25 -12.64 13.96
CA ALA A 144 -5.78 -11.56 14.84
C ALA A 144 -4.91 -10.56 14.06
N GLY A 145 -5.41 -10.14 12.89
CA GLY A 145 -4.72 -9.26 11.96
C GLY A 145 -4.92 -7.79 12.24
N PHE A 146 -4.23 -6.95 11.45
CA PHE A 146 -4.45 -5.52 11.39
C PHE A 146 -4.94 -5.09 10.01
N ILE A 147 -5.51 -3.89 9.96
CA ILE A 147 -5.82 -3.12 8.75
C ILE A 147 -5.54 -1.65 9.05
N HIS A 148 -4.76 -1.00 8.19
CA HIS A 148 -4.48 0.43 8.30
C HIS A 148 -4.37 1.08 6.92
N GLY A 149 -4.28 2.42 6.88
CA GLY A 149 -4.13 3.17 5.63
C GLY A 149 -2.77 2.95 4.96
N PHE A 150 -2.47 3.71 3.90
CA PHE A 150 -1.21 3.56 3.16
C PHE A 150 0.04 3.97 3.95
N ALA A 151 -0.15 4.58 5.12
CA ALA A 151 0.90 4.89 6.08
C ALA A 151 1.94 3.79 6.26
N PHE A 152 3.23 4.05 6.00
CA PHE A 152 4.26 3.16 6.52
C PHE A 152 4.28 3.28 8.05
N PRO A 153 4.15 2.17 8.80
CA PRO A 153 4.10 2.24 10.25
C PRO A 153 5.45 2.70 10.79
N ASP A 154 5.41 3.70 11.67
CA ASP A 154 6.57 4.07 12.44
C ASP A 154 6.84 2.99 13.48
N LYS A 155 8.10 2.62 13.69
CA LYS A 155 8.50 1.55 14.64
C LYS A 155 8.04 1.79 16.09
N ASN A 156 7.51 2.98 16.40
CA ASN A 156 7.05 3.39 17.72
C ASN A 156 5.52 3.52 17.82
N GLU A 157 4.77 3.26 16.76
CA GLU A 157 3.32 3.36 16.76
C GLU A 157 2.74 2.02 17.23
N LYS A 158 2.53 1.91 18.55
CA LYS A 158 1.65 0.89 19.11
C LYS A 158 0.24 1.17 18.59
N GLU A 159 -0.11 0.56 17.46
CA GLU A 159 -1.40 0.74 16.84
C GLU A 159 -2.51 0.20 17.77
N LEU A 160 -3.55 1.02 17.93
CA LEU A 160 -4.77 0.74 18.65
C LEU A 160 -5.45 -0.50 18.07
N THR A 161 -5.18 -1.66 18.66
CA THR A 161 -6.09 -2.79 18.51
C THR A 161 -7.38 -2.46 19.28
N PRO A 162 -8.58 -2.75 18.74
CA PRO A 162 -9.74 -2.92 19.60
C PRO A 162 -9.37 -4.04 20.55
N SER A 163 -9.14 -3.67 21.81
CA SER A 163 -8.90 -4.58 22.93
C SER A 163 -9.97 -5.66 22.92
N SER A 164 -9.57 -6.87 22.51
CA SER A 164 -10.35 -8.10 22.75
C SER A 164 -10.26 -8.54 24.21
N ALA A 165 -9.85 -7.67 25.14
CA ALA A 165 -9.70 -7.98 26.55
C ALA A 165 -10.96 -7.78 27.41
N ASN A 166 -12.16 -7.61 26.83
CA ASN A 166 -13.40 -7.44 27.62
C ASN A 166 -14.48 -8.52 27.37
N ILE A 167 -14.14 -9.75 26.97
CA ILE A 167 -15.11 -10.86 26.95
C ILE A 167 -14.80 -11.95 28.01
N ALA A 168 -13.75 -11.81 28.83
CA ALA A 168 -13.36 -12.86 29.77
C ALA A 168 -13.55 -12.56 31.27
N GLU A 169 -14.06 -11.38 31.68
CA GLU A 169 -14.24 -11.08 33.11
C GLU A 169 -15.69 -10.87 33.58
N ASP A 170 -16.69 -10.87 32.69
CA ASP A 170 -18.11 -10.67 33.09
C ASP A 170 -18.94 -11.97 33.16
N ALA A 171 -18.28 -13.14 33.16
CA ALA A 171 -18.96 -14.45 33.22
C ALA A 171 -18.80 -15.18 34.56
N LEU A 172 -18.36 -14.50 35.62
CA LEU A 172 -18.14 -15.12 36.93
C LEU A 172 -18.80 -14.41 38.14
N GLU A 173 -19.71 -13.45 37.91
CA GLU A 173 -20.57 -12.95 38.98
C GLU A 173 -22.02 -12.77 38.51
N ILE A 174 -22.77 -13.87 38.45
CA ILE A 174 -24.21 -13.86 38.81
C ILE A 174 -24.46 -15.10 39.67
N ASP A 175 -24.96 -14.85 40.88
CA ASP A 175 -25.43 -15.79 41.91
C ASP A 175 -26.25 -16.98 41.37
#